data_AF-A0A9D7FER9-F1
#
_entry.id   AF-A0A9D7FER9-F1
#
_cell.length_a   1.000
_cell.length_b   1.000
_cell.length_c   1.000
_cell.angle_alpha   90.00
_cell.angle_beta   90.00
_cell.angle_gamma   90.00
#
_symmetry.space_group_name_H-M   'P 1'
#
loop_
_entity.id
_entity.type
_entity.pdbx_description
1 polymer ?
#
loop_
_entity_poly.entity_id
_entity_poly.type
_entity_poly.pdbx_seq_one_letter_code
_entity_poly.pdbx_strand_id
1 'polypeptide(L)'
;MSDLRRLVEMVRESRRRTSDVFPLPDIEGCIDYAITEAAECLDAILRDNRLGDKRNRDKAHDARREWGQCGYMILSALIQMPPEAMNISYTGDESVYDMLLWLCLYQAADDETALPDALQVYVNLCNATGWGDLALMRETCAAFERKHSPETAPVEN
;
A
#
# COMPACT_ATOMS: atom_id res chain seq x y z
N MET A 1 -2.75 12.90 -14.15
CA MET A 1 -1.76 11.80 -14.14
C MET A 1 -0.79 12.08 -13.03
N SER A 2 -0.70 11.14 -12.10
CA SER A 2 0.27 11.14 -11.01
C SER A 2 1.63 10.76 -11.55
N ASP A 3 2.66 11.49 -11.15
CA ASP A 3 4.03 11.06 -11.37
C ASP A 3 4.34 10.01 -10.29
N LEU A 4 4.48 8.74 -10.67
CA LEU A 4 4.77 7.64 -9.74
C LEU A 4 5.98 7.95 -8.85
N ARG A 5 6.95 8.70 -9.39
CA ARG A 5 8.12 9.17 -8.65
C ARG A 5 7.74 10.05 -7.46
N ARG A 6 6.68 10.85 -7.59
CA ARG A 6 6.18 11.70 -6.51
C ARG A 6 5.62 10.88 -5.35
N LEU A 7 4.94 9.77 -5.63
CA LEU A 7 4.48 8.85 -4.59
C LEU A 7 5.65 8.20 -3.86
N VAL A 8 6.67 7.77 -4.62
CA VAL A 8 7.90 7.19 -4.05
C VAL A 8 8.61 8.17 -3.14
N GLU A 9 8.78 9.42 -3.57
CA GLU A 9 9.45 10.45 -2.74
C GLU A 9 8.64 10.79 -1.47
N MET A 10 7.31 10.77 -1.53
CA MET A 10 6.47 10.95 -0.34
C MET A 10 6.71 9.84 0.70
N VAL A 11 6.72 8.58 0.27
CA VAL A 11 6.94 7.44 1.17
C VAL A 11 8.39 7.38 1.64
N ARG A 12 9.36 7.75 0.78
CA ARG A 12 10.78 7.83 1.12
C ARG A 12 11.00 8.74 2.30
N GLU A 13 10.42 9.93 2.26
CA GLU A 13 10.51 10.90 3.35
C GLU A 13 9.77 10.40 4.61
N SER A 14 8.60 9.78 4.47
CA SER A 14 7.87 9.19 5.61
C SER A 14 8.66 8.09 6.32
N ARG A 15 9.30 7.19 5.55
CA ARG A 15 10.21 6.15 6.08
C ARG A 15 11.42 6.75 6.77
N ARG A 16 11.95 7.87 6.25
CA ARG A 16 13.07 8.59 6.88
C ARG A 16 12.69 9.20 8.24
N ARG A 17 11.44 9.63 8.41
CA ARG A 17 10.93 10.19 9.67
C ARG A 17 10.64 9.14 10.74
N THR A 18 10.39 7.90 10.30
CA THR A 18 9.94 6.80 11.18
C THR A 18 11.02 5.73 11.38
N SER A 19 12.21 5.91 10.80
CA SER A 19 13.26 4.88 10.70
C SER A 19 13.68 4.27 12.04
N ASP A 20 13.65 5.06 13.12
CA ASP A 20 14.17 4.66 14.42
C ASP A 20 13.21 3.72 15.19
N VAL A 21 11.93 3.72 14.84
CA VAL A 21 10.86 3.01 15.56
C VAL A 21 10.00 2.12 14.65
N PHE A 22 10.06 2.35 13.34
CA PHE A 22 9.38 1.55 12.32
C PHE A 22 10.37 1.29 11.18
N PRO A 23 11.28 0.31 11.37
CA PRO A 23 12.31 0.00 10.39
C PRO A 23 11.69 -0.42 9.06
N LEU A 24 12.38 -0.07 7.97
CA LEU A 24 12.02 -0.48 6.62
C LEU A 24 12.29 -2.00 6.46
N PRO A 25 11.28 -2.83 6.15
CA PRO A 25 11.50 -4.22 5.79
C PRO A 25 12.28 -4.36 4.48
N ASP A 26 12.81 -5.54 4.20
CA ASP A 26 13.31 -5.89 2.88
C ASP A 26 12.19 -5.86 1.82
N ILE A 27 12.57 -6.02 0.55
CA ILE A 27 11.64 -5.91 -0.58
C ILE A 27 10.53 -6.96 -0.48
N GLU A 28 10.90 -8.22 -0.26
CA GLU A 28 9.96 -9.35 -0.12
C GLU A 28 9.00 -9.14 1.06
N GLY A 29 9.51 -8.74 2.23
CA GLY A 29 8.68 -8.45 3.40
C GLY A 29 7.73 -7.27 3.17
N CYS A 30 8.16 -6.24 2.43
CA CYS A 30 7.27 -5.15 2.02
C CYS A 30 6.12 -5.67 1.13
N ILE A 31 6.40 -6.61 0.24
CA ILE A 31 5.40 -7.17 -0.68
C ILE A 31 4.42 -8.09 0.07
N ASP A 32 4.88 -8.90 1.02
CA ASP A 32 4.02 -9.73 1.88
C ASP A 32 3.04 -8.88 2.71
N TYR A 33 3.53 -7.76 3.26
CA TYR A 33 2.64 -6.81 3.92
C TYR A 33 1.67 -6.17 2.93
N ALA A 34 2.10 -5.79 1.72
CA ALA A 34 1.20 -5.25 0.70
C ALA A 34 0.08 -6.24 0.30
N ILE A 35 0.41 -7.53 0.14
CA ILE A 35 -0.57 -8.61 -0.11
C ILE A 35 -1.58 -8.69 1.04
N THR A 36 -1.10 -8.63 2.28
CA THR A 36 -1.96 -8.67 3.47
C THR A 36 -2.92 -7.48 3.50
N GLU A 37 -2.42 -6.26 3.27
CA GLU A 37 -3.24 -5.05 3.24
C GLU A 37 -4.24 -5.04 2.07
N ALA A 38 -3.85 -5.57 0.89
CA ALA A 38 -4.76 -5.77 -0.23
C ALA A 38 -5.89 -6.76 0.13
N ALA A 39 -5.56 -7.84 0.84
CA ALA A 39 -6.56 -8.78 1.34
C ALA A 39 -7.46 -8.15 2.42
N GLU A 40 -6.94 -7.28 3.30
CA GLU A 40 -7.76 -6.52 4.26
C GLU A 40 -8.69 -5.52 3.55
N CYS A 41 -8.25 -4.88 2.46
CA CYS A 41 -9.11 -4.06 1.61
C CYS A 41 -10.26 -4.88 1.01
N LEU A 42 -9.97 -6.07 0.47
CA LEU A 42 -11.00 -6.99 -0.04
C LEU A 42 -11.96 -7.44 1.06
N ASP A 43 -11.44 -7.74 2.26
CA ASP A 43 -12.26 -8.09 3.43
C ASP A 43 -13.26 -6.97 3.77
N ALA A 44 -12.78 -5.71 3.79
CA ALA A 44 -13.61 -4.53 4.03
C ALA A 44 -14.71 -4.36 2.96
N ILE A 45 -14.35 -4.44 1.68
CA ILE A 45 -15.31 -4.36 0.56
C ILE A 45 -16.38 -5.44 0.67
N LEU A 46 -15.98 -6.69 0.98
CA LEU A 46 -16.93 -7.79 1.13
C LEU A 46 -17.89 -7.57 2.31
N ARG A 47 -17.46 -6.91 3.39
CA ARG A 47 -18.33 -6.62 4.54
C ARG A 47 -19.38 -5.57 4.22
N ASP A 48 -19.01 -4.54 3.46
CA ASP A 48 -19.93 -3.51 3.00
C ASP A 48 -20.96 -4.08 2.02
N ASN A 49 -20.51 -4.96 1.12
CA ASN A 49 -21.37 -5.54 0.08
C ASN A 49 -22.22 -6.73 0.56
N ARG A 50 -21.77 -7.47 1.58
CA ARG A 50 -22.44 -8.71 2.06
C ARG A 50 -22.91 -8.60 3.51
N LEU A 51 -23.77 -7.61 3.77
CA LEU A 51 -24.33 -7.32 5.11
C LEU A 51 -25.08 -8.49 5.78
N GLY A 52 -25.48 -9.53 5.01
CA GLY A 52 -26.15 -10.72 5.53
C GLY A 52 -25.21 -11.82 6.07
N ASP A 53 -23.91 -11.75 5.78
CA ASP A 53 -22.98 -12.78 6.22
C ASP A 53 -22.68 -12.66 7.73
N LYS A 54 -22.72 -13.79 8.44
CA LYS A 54 -22.28 -13.87 9.85
C LYS A 54 -20.75 -13.83 9.92
N ARG A 55 -20.18 -12.64 9.83
CA ARG A 55 -18.74 -12.37 10.00
C ARG A 55 -18.49 -11.68 11.34
N ASN A 56 -17.28 -11.83 11.88
CA ASN A 56 -16.87 -11.11 13.09
C ASN A 56 -16.82 -9.60 12.79
N ARG A 57 -17.65 -8.78 13.45
CA ARG A 57 -17.79 -7.33 13.18
C ARG A 57 -17.02 -6.43 14.15
N ASP A 58 -16.19 -7.01 15.02
CA ASP A 58 -15.55 -6.27 16.11
C ASP A 58 -14.41 -5.34 15.64
N LYS A 59 -13.92 -5.48 14.40
CA LYS A 59 -12.88 -4.62 13.82
C LYS A 59 -13.51 -3.52 12.95
N ALA A 60 -13.07 -2.28 13.11
CA ALA A 60 -13.42 -1.18 12.21
C ALA A 60 -12.66 -1.36 10.90
N HIS A 61 -13.36 -1.80 9.87
CA HIS A 61 -12.83 -2.03 8.52
C HIS A 61 -13.05 -0.79 7.66
N ASP A 62 -12.02 -0.35 6.94
CA ASP A 62 -12.08 0.77 6.01
C ASP A 62 -11.25 0.44 4.78
N ALA A 63 -11.92 0.10 3.68
CA ALA A 63 -11.27 -0.31 2.43
C ALA A 63 -10.30 0.75 1.91
N ARG A 64 -10.62 2.03 2.05
CA ARG A 64 -9.75 3.13 1.60
C ARG A 64 -8.49 3.18 2.46
N ARG A 65 -8.63 3.02 3.78
CA ARG A 65 -7.47 2.97 4.69
C ARG A 65 -6.56 1.80 4.35
N GLU A 66 -7.10 0.59 4.20
CA GLU A 66 -6.28 -0.60 3.93
C GLU A 66 -5.62 -0.51 2.54
N TRP A 67 -6.30 0.09 1.55
CA TRP A 67 -5.68 0.36 0.25
C TRP A 67 -4.52 1.36 0.34
N GLY A 68 -4.65 2.39 1.18
CA GLY A 68 -3.55 3.32 1.47
C GLY A 68 -2.34 2.60 2.04
N GLN A 69 -2.55 1.72 3.02
CA GLN A 69 -1.49 0.91 3.63
C GLN A 69 -0.82 -0.04 2.61
N CYS A 70 -1.62 -0.68 1.74
CA CYS A 70 -1.12 -1.48 0.63
C CYS A 70 -0.17 -0.68 -0.27
N GLY A 71 -0.60 0.50 -0.75
CA GLY A 71 0.23 1.38 -1.57
C GLY A 71 1.52 1.83 -0.85
N TYR A 72 1.44 2.10 0.45
CA TYR A 72 2.61 2.51 1.25
C TYR A 72 3.67 1.40 1.28
N MET A 73 3.25 0.14 1.38
CA MET A 73 4.16 -1.00 1.40
C MET A 73 4.78 -1.28 0.02
N ILE A 74 4.01 -1.15 -1.07
CA ILE A 74 4.54 -1.23 -2.45
C ILE A 74 5.61 -0.16 -2.68
N LEU A 75 5.33 1.08 -2.29
CA LEU A 75 6.26 2.19 -2.42
C LEU A 75 7.50 2.00 -1.53
N SER A 76 7.35 1.36 -0.36
CA SER A 76 8.45 1.00 0.54
C SER A 76 9.42 0.01 -0.10
N ALA A 77 8.91 -0.95 -0.89
CA ALA A 77 9.74 -1.84 -1.71
C ALA A 77 10.43 -1.06 -2.85
N LEU A 78 9.69 -0.25 -3.61
CA LEU A 78 10.23 0.51 -4.75
C LEU A 78 11.36 1.49 -4.38
N ILE A 79 11.37 2.03 -3.16
CA ILE A 79 12.46 2.89 -2.65
C ILE A 79 13.83 2.20 -2.70
N GLN A 80 13.83 0.88 -2.60
CA GLN A 80 15.01 0.00 -2.56
C GLN A 80 15.45 -0.47 -3.95
N MET A 81 14.62 -0.26 -4.99
CA MET A 81 14.87 -0.69 -6.35
C MET A 81 15.58 0.38 -7.20
N PRO A 82 16.20 0.00 -8.34
CA PRO A 82 16.79 0.95 -9.28
C PRO A 82 15.77 1.97 -9.84
N PRO A 83 16.15 3.24 -10.08
CA PRO A 83 15.24 4.29 -10.56
C PRO A 83 14.51 3.97 -11.88
N GLU A 84 15.11 3.14 -12.73
CA GLU A 84 14.60 2.75 -14.04
C GLU A 84 13.30 1.95 -13.95
N ALA A 85 13.01 1.31 -12.81
CA ALA A 85 11.79 0.56 -12.56
C ALA A 85 10.52 1.44 -12.65
N MET A 86 10.63 2.77 -12.52
CA MET A 86 9.47 3.67 -12.41
C MET A 86 8.98 4.29 -13.72
N ASN A 87 9.41 3.79 -14.88
CA ASN A 87 9.03 4.36 -16.19
C ASN A 87 7.79 3.68 -16.82
N ILE A 88 6.81 3.32 -16.00
CA ILE A 88 5.52 2.76 -16.46
C ILE A 88 4.38 3.74 -16.23
N SER A 89 3.42 3.78 -17.15
CA SER A 89 2.18 4.53 -16.98
C SER A 89 1.13 4.04 -17.97
N TYR A 90 0.02 3.52 -17.47
CA TYR A 90 -1.16 3.15 -18.26
C TYR A 90 -2.44 3.31 -17.44
N THR A 91 -3.56 3.52 -18.12
CA THR A 91 -4.90 3.52 -17.50
C THR A 91 -5.59 2.20 -17.78
N GLY A 92 -6.14 1.56 -16.76
CA GLY A 92 -6.90 0.32 -16.87
C GLY A 92 -8.06 0.26 -15.87
N ASP A 93 -9.05 -0.56 -16.18
CA ASP A 93 -10.13 -0.93 -15.25
C ASP A 93 -9.62 -2.04 -14.33
N GLU A 94 -8.92 -1.64 -13.27
CA GLU A 94 -8.25 -2.55 -12.36
C GLU A 94 -9.09 -2.84 -11.11
N SER A 95 -8.75 -3.93 -10.43
CA SER A 95 -9.35 -4.37 -9.18
C SER A 95 -8.29 -4.75 -8.14
N VAL A 96 -8.74 -5.05 -6.92
CA VAL A 96 -7.87 -5.61 -5.87
C VAL A 96 -7.26 -6.95 -6.30
N TYR A 97 -7.91 -7.70 -7.19
CA TYR A 97 -7.37 -8.98 -7.68
C TYR A 97 -6.19 -8.80 -8.62
N ASP A 98 -6.19 -7.76 -9.45
CA ASP A 98 -5.07 -7.44 -10.35
C ASP A 98 -3.84 -7.05 -9.53
N MET A 99 -4.04 -6.30 -8.44
CA MET A 99 -2.98 -6.01 -7.47
C MET A 99 -2.39 -7.28 -6.86
N LEU A 100 -3.25 -8.17 -6.37
CA LEU A 100 -2.81 -9.44 -5.79
C LEU A 100 -2.06 -10.29 -6.81
N LEU A 101 -2.49 -10.30 -8.08
CA LEU A 101 -1.80 -11.00 -9.16
C LEU A 101 -0.37 -10.50 -9.33
N TRP A 102 -0.15 -9.19 -9.48
CA TRP A 102 1.18 -8.62 -9.68
C TRP A 102 2.10 -8.84 -8.47
N LEU A 103 1.59 -8.65 -7.25
CA LEU A 103 2.38 -8.90 -6.05
C LEU A 103 2.75 -10.38 -5.89
N CYS A 104 1.83 -11.30 -6.22
CA CYS A 104 2.13 -12.73 -6.21
C CYS A 104 3.10 -13.12 -7.32
N LEU A 105 3.04 -12.47 -8.50
CA LEU A 105 4.00 -12.71 -9.58
C LEU A 105 5.42 -12.34 -9.15
N TYR A 106 5.61 -11.19 -8.48
CA TYR A 106 6.91 -10.84 -7.91
C TYR A 106 7.40 -11.95 -6.97
N GLN A 107 6.58 -12.34 -5.98
CA GLN A 107 7.00 -13.31 -4.95
C GLN A 107 7.21 -14.73 -5.48
N ALA A 108 6.37 -15.19 -6.40
CA ALA A 108 6.38 -16.58 -6.84
C ALA A 108 7.26 -16.83 -8.08
N ALA A 109 7.45 -15.81 -8.91
CA ALA A 109 8.16 -15.92 -10.19
C ALA A 109 9.42 -15.06 -10.27
N ASP A 110 9.77 -14.33 -9.19
CA ASP A 110 10.94 -13.43 -9.14
C ASP A 110 10.91 -12.39 -10.28
N ASP A 111 9.70 -11.93 -10.64
CA ASP A 111 9.50 -10.95 -11.70
C ASP A 111 9.56 -9.54 -11.13
N GLU A 112 10.76 -8.95 -11.13
CA GLU A 112 10.98 -7.58 -10.68
C GLU A 112 10.17 -6.53 -11.46
N THR A 113 9.73 -6.84 -12.69
CA THR A 113 8.93 -5.92 -13.50
C THR A 113 7.49 -5.82 -13.01
N ALA A 114 7.03 -6.76 -12.18
CA ALA A 114 5.67 -6.79 -11.64
C ALA A 114 5.39 -5.69 -10.60
N LEU A 115 6.41 -5.20 -9.87
CA LEU A 115 6.18 -4.22 -8.80
C LEU A 115 5.78 -2.83 -9.32
N PRO A 116 6.40 -2.31 -10.41
CA PRO A 116 5.90 -1.12 -11.11
C PRO A 116 4.45 -1.26 -11.60
N ASP A 117 4.07 -2.40 -12.17
CA ASP A 117 2.69 -2.68 -12.59
C ASP A 117 1.74 -2.69 -11.38
N ALA A 118 2.13 -3.31 -10.26
CA ALA A 118 1.37 -3.25 -9.02
C ALA A 118 1.12 -1.81 -8.55
N LEU A 119 2.14 -0.94 -8.59
CA LEU A 119 1.95 0.48 -8.27
C LEU A 119 1.01 1.17 -9.27
N GLN A 120 1.07 0.85 -10.55
CA GLN A 120 0.15 1.41 -11.54
C GLN A 120 -1.30 0.96 -11.28
N VAL A 121 -1.51 -0.29 -10.86
CA VAL A 121 -2.81 -0.79 -10.41
C VAL A 121 -3.31 -0.01 -9.19
N TYR A 122 -2.45 0.26 -8.20
CA TYR A 122 -2.78 1.11 -7.05
C TYR A 122 -3.33 2.47 -7.50
N VAL A 123 -2.64 3.13 -8.44
CA VAL A 123 -3.04 4.45 -8.95
C VAL A 123 -4.35 4.36 -9.74
N ASN A 124 -4.51 3.36 -10.59
CA ASN A 124 -5.71 3.17 -11.40
C ASN A 124 -6.95 2.96 -10.50
N LEU A 125 -6.85 2.10 -9.48
CA LEU A 125 -7.95 1.88 -8.55
C LEU A 125 -8.26 3.13 -7.70
N CYS A 126 -7.24 3.87 -7.25
CA CYS A 126 -7.45 5.14 -6.55
C CYS A 126 -8.23 6.16 -7.40
N ASN A 127 -7.99 6.18 -8.71
CA ASN A 127 -8.68 7.06 -9.64
C ASN A 127 -10.12 6.58 -9.89
N ALA A 128 -10.33 5.28 -10.12
CA ALA A 128 -11.64 4.71 -10.36
C ALA A 128 -12.60 4.87 -9.16
N THR A 129 -12.08 4.75 -7.94
CA THR A 129 -12.83 4.91 -6.69
C THR A 129 -13.03 6.36 -6.26
N GLY A 130 -12.31 7.30 -6.87
CA GLY A 130 -12.32 8.72 -6.47
C GLY A 130 -11.54 9.02 -5.18
N TRP A 131 -10.77 8.07 -4.64
CA TRP A 131 -9.98 8.27 -3.42
C TRP A 131 -8.80 9.24 -3.60
N GLY A 132 -8.29 9.35 -4.83
CA GLY A 132 -7.18 10.24 -5.18
C GLY A 132 -5.85 9.74 -4.61
N ASP A 133 -5.02 9.15 -5.47
CA ASP A 133 -3.77 8.48 -5.09
C ASP A 133 -2.81 9.32 -4.23
N LEU A 134 -2.55 10.58 -4.61
CA LEU A 134 -1.67 11.49 -3.88
C LEU A 134 -2.28 11.96 -2.55
N ALA A 135 -3.61 12.12 -2.49
CA ALA A 135 -4.30 12.53 -1.27
C ALA A 135 -4.30 11.37 -0.27
N LEU A 136 -4.68 10.18 -0.72
CA LEU A 136 -4.65 8.96 0.07
C LEU A 136 -3.25 8.66 0.60
N MET A 137 -2.21 8.79 -0.23
CA MET A 137 -0.85 8.53 0.22
C MET A 137 -0.37 9.56 1.25
N ARG A 138 -0.77 10.84 1.14
CA ARG A 138 -0.49 11.85 2.17
C ARG A 138 -1.11 11.49 3.51
N GLU A 139 -2.38 11.11 3.49
CA GLU A 139 -3.10 10.72 4.71
C GLU A 139 -2.49 9.47 5.35
N THR A 140 -2.10 8.50 4.52
CA THR A 140 -1.46 7.26 4.96
C THR A 140 -0.12 7.54 5.60
N CYS A 141 0.77 8.31 4.95
CA CYS A 141 2.06 8.70 5.53
C CYS A 141 1.87 9.41 6.88
N ALA A 142 0.93 10.35 6.95
CA ALA A 142 0.63 11.05 8.20
C ALA A 142 0.09 10.12 9.30
N ALA A 143 -0.66 9.07 8.94
CA ALA A 143 -1.14 8.07 9.90
C ALA A 143 0.01 7.19 10.42
N PHE A 144 0.91 6.72 9.55
CA PHE A 144 2.10 5.98 9.95
C PHE A 144 3.02 6.82 10.84
N GLU A 145 3.29 8.07 10.46
CA GLU A 145 4.11 9.00 11.25
C GLU A 145 3.51 9.27 12.63
N ARG A 146 2.19 9.44 12.74
CA ARG A 146 1.52 9.59 14.05
C ARG A 146 1.59 8.31 14.89
N LYS A 147 1.35 7.15 14.27
CA LYS A 147 1.34 5.86 14.96
C LYS A 147 2.72 5.49 15.51
N HIS A 148 3.77 5.86 14.79
CA HIS A 148 5.17 5.58 15.12
C HIS A 148 5.91 6.87 15.47
N SER A 149 5.27 7.79 16.18
CA SER A 149 5.94 8.95 16.78
C SER A 149 6.62 8.50 18.07
N PRO A 150 7.76 9.10 18.50
CA PRO A 150 8.39 8.76 19.78
C PRO A 150 7.45 8.86 21.00
N GLU A 151 6.42 9.72 20.92
CA GLU A 151 5.41 9.90 21.98
C GLU A 151 4.42 8.71 22.11
N THR A 152 4.37 7.81 21.14
CA THR A 152 3.50 6.61 21.16
C THR A 152 4.28 5.33 21.46
N ALA A 153 5.58 5.41 21.74
CA ALA A 153 6.38 4.26 22.18
C ALA A 153 5.88 3.79 23.56
N PRO A 154 5.66 2.47 23.77
CA PRO A 154 5.35 1.95 25.09
C PRO A 154 6.48 2.32 26.05
N VAL A 155 6.14 2.90 27.21
CA VAL A 155 7.09 3.03 28.30
C VAL A 155 7.47 1.61 28.72
N GLU A 156 8.71 1.21 28.47
CA GLU A 156 9.24 -0.04 29.03
C GLU A 156 9.15 0.04 30.56
N ASN A 157 8.46 -0.93 31.16
CA ASN A 157 8.45 -1.15 32.62
C ASN A 157 9.67 -1.98 33.03
#